data_AF-A0A4S1H5C0-F1
#
_entry.id   AF-A0A4S1H5C0-F1
#
_cell.length_a   1.000
_cell.length_b   1.000
_cell.length_c   1.000
_cell.angle_alpha   90.00
_cell.angle_beta   90.00
_cell.angle_gamma   90.00
#
_symmetry.space_group_name_H-M   'P 1'
#
loop_
_entity.id
_entity.type
_entity.pdbx_description
1 polymer ?
#
loop_
_entity_poly.entity_id
_entity_poly.type
_entity_poly.pdbx_seq_one_letter_code
_entity_poly.pdbx_strand_id
1 'polypeptide(L)' 'MGTDREEWISKRAYELWEQAGRPEGQDEEQWHAASAEWESEFGPVDAPVPDGAAEENLSPQT' A
#
# COMPACT_ATOMS: atom_id res chain seq x y z
N MET A 1 21.81 -1.71 -2.19
CA MET A 1 20.86 -2.72 -1.72
C MET A 1 19.55 -1.98 -1.57
N GLY A 2 18.59 -2.22 -2.45
CA GLY A 2 17.25 -1.64 -2.29
C GLY A 2 16.71 -2.10 -0.94
N THR A 3 16.01 -1.23 -0.24
CA THR A 3 15.40 -1.63 1.03
C THR A 3 14.37 -2.73 0.75
N ASP A 4 14.18 -3.66 1.69
CA ASP A 4 13.22 -4.78 1.59
C ASP A 4 11.82 -4.31 1.12
N ARG A 5 11.46 -3.09 1.54
CA ARG A 5 10.29 -2.32 1.08
C ARG A 5 10.27 -2.07 -0.43
N GLU A 6 11.33 -1.48 -0.99
CA GLU A 6 11.38 -1.13 -2.43
C GLU A 6 11.30 -2.39 -3.31
N GLU A 7 11.92 -3.50 -2.89
CA GLU A 7 11.84 -4.76 -3.62
C GLU A 7 10.42 -5.34 -3.62
N TRP A 8 9.71 -5.26 -2.49
CA TRP A 8 8.32 -5.70 -2.42
C TRP A 8 7.39 -4.81 -3.23
N ILE A 9 7.52 -3.47 -3.08
CA ILE A 9 6.71 -2.50 -3.82
C ILE A 9 6.89 -2.69 -5.32
N SER A 10 8.13 -2.88 -5.79
CA SER A 10 8.42 -3.12 -7.20
C SER A 10 7.76 -4.39 -7.74
N LYS A 11 7.83 -5.51 -6.99
CA LYS A 11 7.15 -6.75 -7.37
C LYS A 11 5.64 -6.56 -7.43
N ARG A 12 5.06 -5.96 -6.40
CA ARG A 12 3.62 -5.75 -6.29
C ARG A 12 3.08 -4.81 -7.38
N ALA A 13 3.79 -3.72 -7.64
CA ALA A 13 3.47 -2.78 -8.72
C ALA A 13 3.52 -3.45 -10.09
N TYR A 14 4.55 -4.29 -10.34
CA TYR A 14 4.68 -5.03 -11.58
C TYR A 14 3.55 -6.04 -11.78
N GLU A 15 3.12 -6.76 -10.73
CA GLU A 15 1.98 -7.69 -10.79
C GLU A 15 0.66 -6.98 -11.10
N LEU A 16 0.43 -5.80 -10.52
CA LEU A 16 -0.75 -4.97 -10.81
C LEU A 16 -0.72 -4.46 -12.27
N TRP A 17 0.45 -4.04 -12.73
CA TRP A 17 0.65 -3.55 -14.09
C TRP A 17 0.46 -4.66 -15.15
N GLU A 18 0.93 -5.88 -14.88
CA GLU A 18 0.72 -7.03 -15.76
C GLU A 18 -0.76 -7.44 -15.81
N GLN A 19 -1.47 -7.45 -14.68
CA GLN A 19 -2.91 -7.71 -14.62
C GLN A 19 -3.75 -6.64 -15.34
N ALA A 20 -3.33 -5.37 -15.29
CA ALA A 20 -3.99 -4.27 -15.98
C ALA A 20 -3.78 -4.30 -17.51
N GLY A 21 -2.92 -5.21 -18.02
CA GLY A 21 -2.64 -5.32 -19.45
C GLY A 21 -1.55 -4.35 -19.95
N ARG A 22 -0.67 -3.91 -19.05
CA ARG A 22 0.46 -2.99 -19.34
C ARG A 22 0.06 -1.66 -19.99
N PRO A 23 -0.87 -0.90 -19.40
CA PRO A 23 -1.12 0.45 -19.85
C PRO A 23 0.14 1.31 -19.75
N GLU A 24 0.44 2.08 -20.80
CA GLU A 24 1.54 3.05 -20.81
C GLU A 24 1.19 4.24 -19.89
N GLY A 25 2.07 4.55 -18.92
CA GLY A 25 1.92 5.69 -18.01
C GLY A 25 1.11 5.43 -16.75
N GLN A 26 0.79 4.17 -16.45
CA GLN A 26 0.10 3.77 -15.22
C GLN A 26 1.05 3.13 -14.20
N ASP A 27 2.29 2.86 -14.61
CA ASP A 27 3.38 2.31 -13.78
C ASP A 27 3.60 3.11 -12.48
N GLU A 28 3.56 4.45 -12.53
CA GLU A 28 3.64 5.30 -11.34
C GLU A 28 2.44 5.10 -10.40
N GLU A 29 1.23 4.97 -10.93
CA GLU A 29 0.01 4.75 -10.14
C GLU A 29 0.02 3.38 -9.46
N GLN A 30 0.46 2.33 -10.17
CA GLN A 30 0.66 1.00 -9.58
C GLN A 30 1.76 1.00 -8.52
N TRP A 31 2.83 1.79 -8.73
CA TRP A 31 3.88 1.97 -7.73
C TRP A 31 3.35 2.63 -6.45
N HIS A 32 2.57 3.70 -6.60
CA HIS A 32 1.93 4.38 -5.47
C HIS A 32 0.94 3.46 -4.73
N ALA A 33 0.15 2.67 -5.46
CA ALA A 33 -0.77 1.69 -4.87
C ALA A 33 -0.02 0.63 -4.06
N ALA A 34 1.03 0.03 -4.64
CA ALA A 34 1.87 -0.94 -3.95
C ALA A 34 2.58 -0.33 -2.72
N SER A 35 3.05 0.91 -2.82
CA SER A 35 3.65 1.62 -1.68
C SER A 35 2.67 1.77 -0.52
N ALA A 36 1.43 2.18 -0.82
CA ALA A 36 0.38 2.31 0.18
C ALA A 36 0.00 0.96 0.82
N GLU A 37 -0.05 -0.13 0.04
CA GLU A 37 -0.28 -1.48 0.58
C GLU A 37 0.85 -1.90 1.54
N TRP A 38 2.11 -1.64 1.17
CA TRP A 38 3.25 -1.96 2.05
C TRP A 38 3.14 -1.20 3.38
N GLU A 39 2.84 0.09 3.32
CA GLU A 39 2.70 0.93 4.51
C GLU A 39 1.53 0.50 5.41
N SER A 40 0.46 -0.04 4.83
CA SER A 40 -0.69 -0.53 5.58
C SER A 40 -0.47 -1.92 6.21
N GLU A 41 0.20 -2.83 5.50
CA GLU A 41 0.32 -4.24 5.91
C GLU A 41 1.63 -4.54 6.64
N PHE A 42 2.74 -3.96 6.19
CA PHE A 42 4.04 -4.15 6.83
C PHE A 42 4.32 -3.08 7.88
N GLY A 43 3.49 -2.02 7.90
CA GLY A 43 3.66 -0.88 8.79
C GLY A 43 5.01 -0.19 8.57
N PRO A 44 5.15 1.05 9.04
CA PRO A 44 6.48 1.52 9.42
C PRO A 44 7.00 0.56 10.50
N VAL A 45 8.02 -0.24 10.17
CA VAL A 45 8.75 -1.10 11.13
C VAL A 45 9.32 -0.34 12.34
N ASP A 46 9.21 1.00 12.30
CA ASP A 46 9.63 1.96 13.33
C ASP A 46 8.56 3.04 13.61
N ALA A 47 7.25 2.81 13.41
CA ALA A 47 6.29 3.71 14.07
C ALA A 47 6.05 3.23 15.51
N PRO A 48 6.08 4.15 16.50
CA PRO A 48 5.42 3.88 17.76
C PRO A 48 3.94 3.62 17.43
N VAL A 49 3.48 2.41 17.73
CA VAL A 49 2.07 2.03 17.76
C VAL A 49 1.24 3.20 18.31
N PRO A 50 0.28 3.77 17.56
CA PRO A 50 -0.63 4.74 18.12
C PRO A 50 -1.53 4.02 19.11
N ASP A 51 -1.21 4.16 20.39
CA ASP A 51 -2.13 3.90 21.49
C ASP A 51 -3.28 4.91 21.36
N GLY A 52 -4.35 4.50 20.68
CA GLY A 52 -5.64 5.18 20.68
C GLY A 52 -6.04 5.90 19.38
N ALA A 53 -7.32 5.67 19.03
CA ALA A 53 -8.20 6.51 18.21
C ALA A 53 -8.30 6.23 16.69
N ALA A 54 -9.08 5.19 16.37
CA ALA A 54 -10.23 5.36 15.47
C ALA A 54 -11.28 4.27 15.75
N GLU A 55 -11.79 4.23 16.99
CA GLU A 55 -13.18 3.80 17.19
C GLU A 55 -14.07 4.94 16.71
N GLU A 56 -14.54 4.90 15.46
CA GLU A 56 -15.78 5.58 15.09
C GLU A 56 -16.85 4.52 14.82
N ASN A 57 -17.53 4.21 15.91
CA ASN A 57 -18.88 3.68 16.06
C ASN A 57 -19.68 3.44 14.75
N LEU A 58 -19.98 2.16 14.55
CA LEU A 58 -21.23 1.66 13.98
C LEU A 58 -22.43 2.57 14.31
N SER A 59 -23.03 3.17 13.30
CA SER A 59 -24.45 3.56 13.32
C SER A 59 -25.04 3.48 11.90
N PRO A 60 -25.98 2.57 11.64
CA PRO A 60 -26.81 2.62 10.43
C PRO A 60 -27.85 3.74 10.58
N GLN A 61 -27.87 4.72 9.68
CA GLN A 61 -28.97 5.69 9.65
C GLN A 61 -30.22 5.06 9.02
N THR A 62 -31.32 5.18 9.76
CA THR A 62 -32.71 4.84 9.43
C THR A 62 -33.24 5.63 8.23
#